data_AF-A0A1M7L9A6-F1
#
_entry.id   AF-A0A1M7L9A6-F1
#
_cell.length_a   1.000
_cell.length_b   1.000
_cell.length_c   1.000
_cell.angle_alpha   90.00
_cell.angle_beta   90.00
_cell.angle_gamma   90.00
#
_symmetry.space_group_name_H-M   'P 1'
#
loop_
_entity.id
_entity.type
_entity.pdbx_description
1 polymer ?
#
loop_
_entity_poly.entity_id
_entity_poly.type
_entity_poly.pdbx_seq_one_letter_code
_entity_poly.pdbx_strand_id
1 'polypeptide(L)'
;MRVYTMGHYNYSREVFLSILRSKEIDCVVDVRSMPGSNRNPQFNKDQMKEWLEKATIKYAHFPKLGGRRSRSGEVGEVLNAGWENQSFHNYADYTLTKDFQEGIRDLKSLTGSHRVVLMCSERHPSRCHRLIISNYLQANGYPVTHIIPDAKANVDDVEHEIGRWGAPPVIEEDGTVVYPD
;
A
#
# COMPACT_ATOMS: atom_id res chain seq x y z
N MET A 1 6.12 -14.93 3.95
CA MET A 1 5.52 -14.67 2.61
C MET A 1 5.71 -13.19 2.30
N ARG A 2 6.00 -12.84 1.04
CA ARG A 2 6.35 -11.46 0.61
C ARG A 2 5.13 -10.71 0.08
N VAL A 3 5.07 -9.41 0.30
CA VAL A 3 4.06 -8.50 -0.27
C VAL A 3 4.71 -7.59 -1.30
N TYR A 4 4.11 -7.50 -2.50
CA TYR A 4 4.52 -6.51 -3.49
C TYR A 4 3.73 -5.22 -3.29
N THR A 5 4.29 -4.08 -3.73
CA THR A 5 3.50 -2.85 -3.84
C THR A 5 3.73 -2.21 -5.21
N MET A 6 2.69 -1.61 -5.79
CA MET A 6 2.79 -0.90 -7.07
C MET A 6 1.78 0.25 -7.15
N GLY A 7 2.17 1.40 -7.68
CA GLY A 7 1.23 2.47 -8.00
C GLY A 7 0.62 2.28 -9.38
N HIS A 8 -0.67 2.51 -9.57
CA HIS A 8 -1.25 2.49 -10.93
C HIS A 8 -0.81 3.70 -11.76
N TYR A 9 -0.48 4.82 -11.10
CA TYR A 9 -0.01 6.06 -11.72
C TYR A 9 -0.86 6.45 -12.95
N ASN A 10 -0.24 6.68 -14.11
CA ASN A 10 -0.88 6.92 -15.40
C ASN A 10 -0.60 5.79 -16.40
N TYR A 11 -0.26 4.58 -15.93
CA TYR A 11 0.07 3.46 -16.80
C TYR A 11 -1.14 3.04 -17.65
N SER A 12 -0.88 2.55 -18.86
CA SER A 12 -1.92 1.83 -19.60
C SER A 12 -2.23 0.50 -18.90
N ARG A 13 -3.41 -0.06 -19.19
CA ARG A 13 -3.78 -1.39 -18.71
C ARG A 13 -2.76 -2.45 -19.14
N GLU A 14 -2.29 -2.35 -20.38
CA GLU A 14 -1.37 -3.31 -21.00
C GLU A 14 -0.02 -3.31 -20.29
N VAL A 15 0.52 -2.12 -19.99
CA VAL A 15 1.76 -1.96 -19.22
C VAL A 15 1.57 -2.51 -17.80
N PHE A 16 0.47 -2.15 -17.14
CA PHE A 16 0.18 -2.63 -15.78
C PHE A 16 0.12 -4.17 -15.73
N LEU A 17 -0.65 -4.80 -16.62
CA LEU A 17 -0.74 -6.26 -16.72
C LEU A 17 0.60 -6.93 -17.06
N SER A 18 1.39 -6.33 -17.95
CA SER A 18 2.72 -6.85 -18.29
C SER A 18 3.62 -6.92 -17.06
N ILE A 19 3.59 -5.87 -16.22
CA ILE A 19 4.36 -5.82 -14.97
C ILE A 19 3.87 -6.88 -13.99
N LEU A 20 2.55 -6.98 -13.77
CA LEU A 20 1.98 -8.00 -12.88
C LEU A 20 2.41 -9.42 -13.29
N ARG A 21 2.32 -9.72 -14.59
CA ARG A 21 2.73 -11.02 -15.15
C ARG A 21 4.21 -11.30 -14.98
N SER A 22 5.07 -10.32 -15.22
CA SER A 22 6.53 -10.45 -15.04
C SER A 22 6.92 -10.80 -13.60
N LYS A 23 6.04 -10.51 -12.65
CA LYS A 23 6.21 -10.80 -11.23
C LYS A 23 5.28 -11.91 -10.75
N GLU A 24 4.58 -12.62 -11.63
CA GLU A 24 3.66 -13.71 -11.28
C GLU A 24 2.60 -13.29 -10.24
N ILE A 25 2.19 -12.02 -10.25
CA ILE A 25 1.16 -11.50 -9.37
C ILE A 25 -0.20 -11.98 -9.87
N ASP A 26 -0.94 -12.65 -8.98
CA ASP A 26 -2.27 -13.20 -9.25
C ASP A 26 -3.38 -12.50 -8.45
N CYS A 27 -3.04 -11.53 -7.59
CA CYS A 27 -4.01 -10.78 -6.79
C CYS A 27 -3.60 -9.32 -6.60
N VAL A 28 -4.45 -8.39 -7.05
CA VAL A 28 -4.33 -6.96 -6.79
C VAL A 28 -5.22 -6.59 -5.62
N VAL A 29 -4.58 -6.09 -4.55
CA VAL A 29 -5.26 -5.51 -3.39
C VAL A 29 -5.25 -3.99 -3.54
N ASP A 30 -6.39 -3.43 -3.92
CA ASP A 30 -6.62 -1.99 -4.03
C ASP A 30 -6.83 -1.39 -2.64
N VAL A 31 -5.92 -0.51 -2.22
CA VAL A 31 -5.97 0.20 -0.94
C VAL A 31 -6.37 1.67 -1.11
N ARG A 32 -7.02 2.03 -2.22
CA ARG A 32 -7.59 3.38 -2.38
C ARG A 32 -8.88 3.48 -1.59
N SER A 33 -9.03 4.53 -0.78
CA SER A 33 -10.31 4.82 -0.09
C SER A 33 -11.42 5.15 -1.09
N MET A 34 -11.05 5.78 -2.21
CA MET A 34 -11.93 6.04 -3.35
C MET A 34 -11.30 5.44 -4.61
N PRO A 35 -11.70 4.23 -5.02
CA PRO A 35 -11.11 3.53 -6.16
C PRO A 35 -11.68 4.00 -7.51
N GLY A 36 -11.73 5.32 -7.71
CA GLY A 36 -12.19 5.98 -8.93
C GLY A 36 -11.22 7.09 -9.36
N SER A 37 -11.07 7.29 -10.66
CA SER A 37 -10.20 8.31 -11.26
C SER A 37 -10.74 8.80 -12.59
N ASN A 38 -11.08 10.09 -12.67
CA ASN A 38 -11.45 10.73 -13.94
C ASN A 38 -10.27 10.80 -14.92
N ARG A 39 -9.04 10.94 -14.38
CA ARG A 39 -7.82 11.04 -15.19
C ARG A 39 -7.36 9.69 -15.74
N ASN A 40 -7.58 8.61 -14.98
CA ASN A 40 -7.20 7.26 -15.37
C ASN A 40 -8.40 6.31 -15.24
N PRO A 41 -9.42 6.45 -16.11
CA PRO A 41 -10.69 5.73 -16.00
C PRO A 41 -10.52 4.20 -16.08
N GLN A 42 -9.47 3.71 -16.74
CA GLN A 42 -9.14 2.28 -16.78
C GLN A 42 -8.87 1.68 -15.40
N PHE A 43 -8.52 2.50 -14.40
CA PHE A 43 -8.34 2.08 -13.01
C PHE A 43 -9.55 2.39 -12.13
N ASN A 44 -10.71 2.74 -12.71
CA ASN A 44 -11.97 2.75 -11.96
C ASN A 44 -12.28 1.33 -11.50
N LYS A 45 -12.77 1.16 -10.26
CA LYS A 45 -13.04 -0.15 -9.62
C LYS A 45 -13.70 -1.16 -10.55
N ASP A 46 -14.80 -0.78 -11.21
CA ASP A 46 -15.58 -1.72 -12.02
C ASP A 46 -14.83 -2.13 -13.30
N GLN A 47 -14.20 -1.18 -13.98
CA GLN A 47 -13.36 -1.46 -15.16
C GLN A 47 -12.17 -2.33 -14.76
N MET A 48 -11.51 -1.98 -13.66
CA MET A 48 -10.35 -2.70 -13.12
C MET A 48 -10.65 -4.13 -12.77
N LYS A 49 -11.76 -4.36 -12.07
CA LYS A 49 -12.23 -5.71 -11.75
C LYS A 49 -12.43 -6.53 -13.03
N GLU A 50 -13.10 -5.98 -14.04
CA GLU A 50 -13.40 -6.68 -15.28
C GLU A 50 -12.14 -7.10 -16.06
N TRP A 51 -11.19 -6.19 -16.27
CA TRP A 51 -10.01 -6.52 -17.08
C TRP A 51 -8.97 -7.34 -16.30
N LEU A 52 -8.92 -7.24 -14.97
CA LEU A 52 -8.11 -8.15 -14.15
C LEU A 52 -8.67 -9.57 -14.19
N GLU A 53 -10.00 -9.72 -14.08
CA GLU A 53 -10.67 -11.02 -14.17
C GLU A 53 -10.41 -11.70 -15.52
N LYS A 54 -10.51 -10.95 -16.63
CA LYS A 54 -10.12 -11.43 -17.98
C LYS A 54 -8.66 -11.85 -18.08
N ALA A 55 -7.79 -11.30 -17.24
CA ALA A 55 -6.39 -11.67 -17.14
C ALA A 55 -6.11 -12.78 -16.12
N THR A 56 -7.15 -13.38 -15.52
CA THR A 56 -7.05 -14.37 -14.42
C THR A 56 -6.31 -13.81 -13.19
N ILE A 57 -6.45 -12.51 -12.93
CA ILE A 57 -5.90 -11.84 -11.75
C ILE A 57 -7.07 -11.43 -10.85
N LYS A 58 -7.00 -11.82 -9.58
CA LYS A 58 -8.01 -11.46 -8.59
C LYS A 58 -7.93 -9.98 -8.26
N TYR A 59 -9.09 -9.34 -8.11
CA TYR A 59 -9.21 -7.98 -7.58
C TYR A 59 -9.85 -8.03 -6.20
N ALA A 60 -9.23 -7.39 -5.22
CA ALA A 60 -9.77 -7.24 -3.87
C ALA A 60 -9.64 -5.78 -3.42
N HIS A 61 -10.71 -5.18 -2.90
CA HIS A 61 -10.70 -3.80 -2.41
C HIS A 61 -10.66 -3.78 -0.89
N PHE A 62 -9.63 -3.15 -0.32
CA PHE A 62 -9.30 -3.19 1.10
C PHE A 62 -9.43 -1.77 1.71
N PRO A 63 -10.66 -1.28 1.97
CA PRO A 63 -10.88 0.08 2.48
C PRO A 63 -10.32 0.29 3.89
N LYS A 64 -10.12 -0.78 4.69
CA LYS A 64 -9.44 -0.69 5.99
C LYS A 64 -7.96 -0.31 5.87
N LEU A 65 -7.31 -0.66 4.76
CA LEU A 65 -5.96 -0.16 4.46
C LEU A 65 -5.99 1.13 3.63
N GLY A 66 -7.19 1.67 3.38
CA GLY A 66 -7.46 2.90 2.64
C GLY A 66 -6.76 4.13 3.21
N GLY A 67 -6.16 4.95 2.33
CA GLY A 67 -5.63 6.28 2.69
C GLY A 67 -6.71 7.30 3.13
N ARG A 68 -6.36 8.59 3.11
CA ARG A 68 -7.28 9.72 3.41
C ARG A 68 -7.96 9.60 4.79
N ARG A 69 -7.13 9.47 5.83
CA ARG A 69 -7.59 9.38 7.23
C ARG A 69 -7.74 10.76 7.85
N SER A 70 -8.81 10.93 8.63
CA SER A 70 -9.04 12.10 9.47
C SER A 70 -8.00 12.16 10.58
N ARG A 71 -7.85 13.35 11.18
CA ARG A 71 -7.10 13.49 12.42
C ARG A 71 -7.72 12.61 13.51
N SER A 72 -6.89 11.94 14.30
CA SER A 72 -7.37 11.13 15.42
C SER A 72 -7.94 12.01 16.53
N GLY A 73 -9.02 11.55 17.16
CA GLY A 73 -9.54 12.15 18.39
C GLY A 73 -8.96 11.52 19.67
N GLU A 74 -8.21 10.42 19.52
CA GLU A 74 -7.70 9.61 20.64
C GLU A 74 -6.17 9.65 20.73
N VAL A 75 -5.48 9.72 19.60
CA VAL A 75 -4.03 9.79 19.52
C VAL A 75 -3.60 11.25 19.62
N GLY A 76 -2.78 11.56 20.62
CA GLY A 76 -2.23 12.92 20.81
C GLY A 76 -1.18 13.26 19.74
N GLU A 77 -0.90 14.56 19.57
CA GLU A 77 -0.02 15.09 18.50
C GLU A 77 1.44 14.61 18.58
N VAL A 78 1.89 14.09 19.72
CA VAL A 78 3.31 13.81 19.98
C VAL A 78 3.75 12.45 19.42
N LEU A 79 2.86 11.45 19.43
CA LEU A 79 3.25 10.05 19.18
C LEU A 79 3.75 9.82 17.74
N ASN A 80 3.19 10.56 16.78
CA ASN A 80 3.55 10.51 15.36
C ASN A 80 4.05 11.87 14.84
N ALA A 81 4.60 12.69 15.73
CA ALA A 81 5.05 14.05 15.45
C ALA A 81 6.14 14.14 14.36
N GLY A 82 6.96 13.11 14.16
CA GLY A 82 7.99 13.08 13.13
C GLY A 82 7.46 13.21 11.69
N TRP A 83 6.14 13.05 11.48
CA TRP A 83 5.49 13.35 10.20
C TRP A 83 5.06 14.82 10.10
N GLU A 84 5.85 15.64 9.42
CA GLU A 84 5.48 17.02 9.06
C GLU A 84 4.22 17.08 8.18
N ASN A 85 4.01 16.08 7.32
CA ASN A 85 2.82 16.02 6.47
C ASN A 85 1.63 15.45 7.25
N GLN A 86 0.61 16.28 7.48
CA GLN A 86 -0.59 15.91 8.23
C GLN A 86 -1.30 14.64 7.71
N SER A 87 -1.29 14.37 6.40
CA SER A 87 -1.93 13.16 5.87
C SER A 87 -1.19 11.89 6.24
N PHE A 88 0.14 11.94 6.36
CA PHE A 88 0.94 10.82 6.84
C PHE A 88 0.81 10.67 8.36
N HIS A 89 0.83 11.76 9.11
CA HIS A 89 0.56 11.78 10.55
C HIS A 89 -0.78 11.11 10.87
N ASN A 90 -1.87 11.58 10.26
CA ASN A 90 -3.21 11.01 10.45
C ASN A 90 -3.27 9.52 10.10
N TYR A 91 -2.51 9.09 9.09
CA TYR A 91 -2.47 7.68 8.69
C TYR A 91 -1.66 6.84 9.69
N ALA A 92 -0.57 7.38 10.23
CA ALA A 92 0.21 6.74 11.30
C ALA A 92 -0.65 6.53 12.55
N ASP A 93 -1.41 7.55 12.98
CA ASP A 93 -2.37 7.41 14.09
C ASP A 93 -3.40 6.32 13.80
N TYR A 94 -3.92 6.29 12.57
CA TYR A 94 -4.90 5.29 12.15
C TYR A 94 -4.36 3.86 12.27
N THR A 95 -3.05 3.64 12.12
CA THR A 95 -2.47 2.29 12.25
C THR A 95 -2.63 1.68 13.65
N LEU A 96 -2.87 2.52 14.66
CA LEU A 96 -3.11 2.10 16.05
C LEU A 96 -4.53 1.58 16.28
N THR A 97 -5.42 1.74 15.31
CA THR A 97 -6.83 1.34 15.44
C THR A 97 -7.05 -0.14 15.17
N LYS A 98 -8.11 -0.71 15.77
CA LYS A 98 -8.53 -2.11 15.51
C LYS A 98 -8.85 -2.37 14.04
N ASP A 99 -9.38 -1.38 13.32
CA ASP A 99 -9.73 -1.49 11.91
C ASP A 99 -8.50 -1.72 11.03
N PHE A 100 -7.41 -0.97 11.29
CA PHE A 100 -6.15 -1.17 10.57
C PHE A 100 -5.60 -2.58 10.85
N GLN A 101 -5.59 -2.99 12.12
CA GLN A 101 -5.13 -4.32 12.52
C GLN A 101 -5.94 -5.44 11.85
N GLU A 102 -7.24 -5.25 11.68
CA GLU A 102 -8.09 -6.19 10.94
C GLU A 102 -7.76 -6.20 9.44
N GLY A 103 -7.56 -5.03 8.81
CA GLY A 103 -7.13 -4.95 7.41
C GLY A 103 -5.79 -5.64 7.15
N ILE A 104 -4.87 -5.58 8.10
CA ILE A 104 -3.60 -6.32 8.04
C ILE A 104 -3.84 -7.84 8.16
N ARG A 105 -4.72 -8.30 9.06
CA ARG A 105 -5.07 -9.72 9.16
C ARG A 105 -5.68 -10.26 7.87
N ASP A 106 -6.59 -9.51 7.26
CA ASP A 106 -7.20 -9.86 5.98
C ASP A 106 -6.15 -9.96 4.87
N LEU A 107 -5.18 -9.05 4.86
CA LEU A 107 -4.10 -9.04 3.88
C LEU A 107 -3.19 -10.26 4.06
N LYS A 108 -2.82 -10.55 5.31
CA LYS A 108 -2.00 -11.72 5.67
C LYS A 108 -2.67 -13.02 5.22
N SER A 109 -3.98 -13.15 5.42
CA SER A 109 -4.77 -14.29 4.93
C SER A 109 -4.65 -14.47 3.42
N LEU A 110 -4.80 -13.38 2.64
CA LEU A 110 -4.62 -13.44 1.18
C LEU A 110 -3.21 -13.86 0.77
N THR A 111 -2.17 -13.35 1.45
CA THR A 111 -0.78 -13.71 1.12
C THR A 111 -0.45 -15.18 1.34
N GLY A 112 -1.30 -15.91 2.09
CA GLY A 112 -1.21 -17.36 2.29
C GLY A 112 -1.42 -18.20 1.04
N SER A 113 -2.20 -17.68 0.08
CA SER A 113 -2.61 -18.43 -1.11
C SER A 113 -2.40 -17.67 -2.42
N HIS A 114 -1.99 -16.41 -2.34
CA HIS A 114 -1.84 -15.52 -3.48
C HIS A 114 -0.55 -14.74 -3.42
N ARG A 115 -0.01 -14.43 -4.60
CA ARG A 115 1.07 -13.48 -4.76
C ARG A 115 0.49 -12.09 -4.94
N VAL A 116 0.42 -11.37 -3.83
CA VAL A 116 -0.33 -10.12 -3.71
C VAL A 116 0.51 -8.89 -4.07
N VAL A 117 -0.11 -7.93 -4.78
CA VAL A 117 0.35 -6.54 -4.87
C VAL A 117 -0.61 -5.57 -4.19
N LEU A 118 -0.10 -4.77 -3.25
CA LEU A 118 -0.78 -3.61 -2.68
C LEU A 118 -0.71 -2.42 -3.64
N MET A 119 -1.87 -1.92 -4.05
CA MET A 119 -1.98 -0.91 -5.09
C MET A 119 -2.67 0.38 -4.62
N CYS A 120 -2.07 1.53 -4.96
CA CYS A 120 -2.69 2.85 -4.84
C CYS A 120 -2.46 3.69 -6.12
N SER A 121 -2.83 4.98 -6.10
CA SER A 121 -2.68 5.90 -7.23
C SER A 121 -1.26 6.42 -7.46
N GLU A 122 -0.52 6.74 -6.39
CA GLU A 122 0.79 7.37 -6.50
C GLU A 122 1.80 6.37 -7.04
N ARG A 123 2.68 6.80 -7.95
CA ARG A 123 3.76 5.96 -8.51
C ARG A 123 4.66 5.41 -7.41
N HIS A 124 5.31 6.31 -6.66
CA HIS A 124 6.33 5.96 -5.68
C HIS A 124 5.70 5.76 -4.28
N PRO A 125 6.05 4.68 -3.55
CA PRO A 125 5.47 4.39 -2.24
C PRO A 125 5.70 5.51 -1.21
N SER A 126 6.86 6.17 -1.24
CA SER A 126 7.17 7.30 -0.32
C SER A 126 6.24 8.50 -0.43
N ARG A 127 5.40 8.56 -1.46
CA ARG A 127 4.44 9.64 -1.71
C ARG A 127 3.03 9.31 -1.24
N CYS A 128 2.82 8.16 -0.61
CA CYS A 128 1.50 7.68 -0.23
C CYS A 128 1.52 6.79 1.04
N HIS A 129 0.33 6.43 1.50
CA HIS A 129 0.10 5.56 2.64
C HIS A 129 0.67 4.14 2.48
N ARG A 130 1.00 3.69 1.26
CA ARG A 130 1.72 2.41 1.07
C ARG A 130 3.05 2.38 1.81
N LEU A 131 3.73 3.51 2.00
CA LEU A 131 4.93 3.59 2.82
C LEU A 131 4.67 3.12 4.26
N ILE A 132 3.67 3.70 4.93
CA ILE A 132 3.37 3.37 6.33
C ILE A 132 2.87 1.91 6.46
N ILE A 133 2.04 1.43 5.51
CA ILE A 133 1.68 -0.01 5.48
C ILE A 133 2.93 -0.88 5.35
N SER A 134 3.89 -0.48 4.50
CA SER A 134 5.12 -1.25 4.26
C SER A 134 6.03 -1.28 5.49
N ASN A 135 6.18 -0.14 6.19
CA ASN A 135 6.89 -0.06 7.47
C ASN A 135 6.28 -1.05 8.47
N TYR A 136 4.95 -1.05 8.62
CA TYR A 136 4.25 -1.97 9.51
C TYR A 136 4.48 -3.44 9.12
N LEU A 137 4.30 -3.79 7.84
CA LEU A 137 4.50 -5.16 7.36
C LEU A 137 5.93 -5.65 7.60
N GLN A 138 6.93 -4.83 7.25
CA GLN A 138 8.34 -5.17 7.40
C GLN A 138 8.74 -5.33 8.88
N ALA A 139 8.25 -4.43 9.76
CA ALA A 139 8.48 -4.51 11.20
C ALA A 139 7.90 -5.80 11.81
N ASN A 140 6.81 -6.30 11.22
CA ASN A 140 6.09 -7.49 11.67
C ASN A 140 6.46 -8.77 10.90
N GLY A 141 7.63 -8.81 10.25
CA GLY A 141 8.18 -10.02 9.63
C GLY A 141 7.61 -10.39 8.26
N TYR A 142 6.95 -9.44 7.56
CA TYR A 142 6.46 -9.63 6.18
C TYR A 142 7.32 -8.80 5.23
N PRO A 143 8.27 -9.42 4.50
CA PRO A 143 9.10 -8.71 3.54
C PRO A 143 8.27 -7.98 2.50
N VAL A 144 8.60 -6.72 2.23
CA VAL A 144 7.93 -5.91 1.22
C VAL A 144 8.89 -5.59 0.07
N THR A 145 8.42 -5.77 -1.17
CA THR A 145 9.13 -5.35 -2.38
C THR A 145 8.31 -4.32 -3.13
N HIS A 146 8.90 -3.16 -3.43
CA HIS A 146 8.27 -2.13 -4.24
C HIS A 146 8.60 -2.32 -5.71
N ILE A 147 7.57 -2.44 -6.53
CA ILE A 147 7.65 -2.41 -7.98
C ILE A 147 7.51 -0.94 -8.39
N ILE A 148 8.60 -0.35 -8.89
CA ILE A 148 8.64 1.06 -9.28
C ILE A 148 9.04 1.15 -10.76
N PRO A 149 8.09 1.02 -11.69
CA PRO A 149 8.40 1.05 -13.12
C PRO A 149 8.89 2.44 -13.51
N ASP A 150 9.98 2.63 -14.25
CA ASP A 150 10.47 3.91 -14.78
C ASP A 150 9.51 4.55 -15.82
N ALA A 151 9.91 5.65 -16.46
CA ALA A 151 9.08 6.30 -17.48
C ALA A 151 8.88 5.45 -18.75
N LYS A 152 9.75 4.46 -18.98
CA LYS A 152 9.72 3.50 -20.09
C LYS A 152 9.13 2.14 -19.67
N ALA A 153 8.57 2.06 -18.45
CA ALA A 153 8.06 0.84 -17.83
C ALA A 153 9.11 -0.26 -17.56
N ASN A 154 10.40 0.08 -17.50
CA ASN A 154 11.40 -0.82 -16.92
C ASN A 154 11.15 -0.93 -15.42
N VAL A 155 11.18 -2.14 -14.88
CA VAL A 155 10.80 -2.40 -13.49
C VAL A 155 12.04 -2.52 -12.62
N ASP A 156 12.20 -1.58 -11.69
CA ASP A 156 13.11 -1.75 -10.57
C ASP A 156 12.34 -2.33 -9.38
N ASP A 157 12.80 -3.50 -8.91
CA ASP A 157 12.36 -4.06 -7.64
C ASP A 157 13.23 -3.45 -6.53
N VAL A 158 12.57 -2.80 -5.59
CA VAL A 158 13.24 -2.16 -4.45
C VAL A 158 12.73 -2.84 -3.18
N GLU A 159 13.60 -3.61 -2.52
CA GLU A 159 13.26 -4.15 -1.20
C GLU A 159 13.03 -2.99 -0.22
N HIS A 160 11.99 -3.15 0.60
CA HIS A 160 11.62 -2.15 1.58
C HIS A 160 12.57 -2.18 2.76
N GLU A 161 13.10 -1.03 3.10
CA GLU A 161 13.92 -0.80 4.29
C GLU A 161 13.20 0.21 5.17
N ILE A 162 12.95 -0.19 6.41
CA ILE A 162 12.28 0.65 7.41
C ILE A 162 13.13 1.90 7.63
N GLY A 163 12.49 3.07 7.61
CA GLY A 163 13.18 4.36 7.80
C GLY A 163 13.94 4.88 6.56
N ARG A 164 13.93 4.16 5.43
CA ARG A 164 14.55 4.64 4.17
C ARG A 164 13.91 5.94 3.65
N TRP A 165 12.61 6.11 3.88
CA TRP A 165 11.84 7.27 3.44
C TRP A 165 10.91 7.76 4.55
N GLY A 166 10.75 9.08 4.63
CA GLY A 166 9.82 9.72 5.55
C GLY A 166 10.36 9.81 6.98
N ALA A 167 9.44 9.90 7.94
CA ALA A 167 9.78 10.01 9.36
C ALA A 167 10.50 8.74 9.86
N PRO A 168 11.52 8.86 10.72
CA PRO A 168 12.16 7.72 11.38
C PRO A 168 11.16 6.95 12.24
N PRO A 169 10.95 5.65 12.02
CA PRO A 169 10.03 4.85 12.82
C PRO A 169 10.71 4.30 14.08
N VAL A 170 9.93 4.19 15.15
CA VAL A 170 10.23 3.38 16.33
C VAL A 170 9.29 2.17 16.32
N ILE A 171 9.86 0.98 16.56
CA ILE A 171 9.13 -0.28 16.59
C ILE A 171 9.00 -0.70 18.05
N GLU A 172 7.77 -0.72 18.55
CA GLU A 172 7.45 -1.15 19.92
C GLU A 172 7.54 -2.68 20.04
N GLU A 173 7.61 -3.19 21.28
CA GLU A 173 7.74 -4.64 21.55
C GLU A 173 6.58 -5.47 20.98
N ASP A 174 5.39 -4.89 20.86
CA ASP A 174 4.20 -5.53 20.31
C ASP A 174 4.12 -5.46 18.77
N GLY A 175 5.14 -4.90 18.11
CA GLY A 175 5.21 -4.73 16.66
C GLY A 175 4.49 -3.48 16.15
N THR A 176 3.94 -2.64 17.03
CA THR A 176 3.42 -1.32 16.65
C THR A 176 4.54 -0.44 16.11
N VAL A 177 4.23 0.36 15.08
CA VAL A 177 5.19 1.29 14.47
C VAL A 177 4.69 2.72 14.69
N VAL A 178 5.47 3.51 15.43
CA VAL A 178 5.20 4.92 15.73
C VAL A 178 6.32 5.81 15.20
N TYR A 179 6.10 7.13 15.16
CA TYR A 179 7.01 8.09 14.54
C TYR A 179 7.19 9.33 15.42
N PRO A 180 7.87 9.22 16.58
CA PRO A 180 8.14 10.37 17.44
C PRO A 180 9.04 11.40 16.74
N ASP A 181 9.08 12.62 17.29
CA ASP A 181 9.98 13.71 16.86
C ASP A 181 11.44 13.46 17.27
#